data_AF-A0A947JRE3-F1
#
_entry.id   AF-A0A947JRE3-F1
#
_cell.length_a   1.000
_cell.length_b   1.000
_cell.length_c   1.000
_cell.angle_alpha   90.00
_cell.angle_beta   90.00
_cell.angle_gamma   90.00
#
_symmetry.space_group_name_H-M   'P 1'
#
loop_
_entity.id
_entity.type
_entity.pdbx_description
1 polymer ?
#
loop_
_entity_poly.entity_id
_entity_poly.type
_entity_poly.pdbx_seq_one_letter_code
_entity_poly.pdbx_strand_id
1 'polypeptide(L)'
;MRDQTSRAVPISIGTALYNHHPVAITYDSALASQDGGLYNPDVHPSGLGGTISHDLLNGGVMECSSCHDVHVARGTGNCTDCHDFTYPSYYLNTKSLVKSNVGSALCFTCHKK
;
A
#
# COMPACT_ATOMS: atom_id res chain seq x y z
N MET A 1 2.00 -0.94 30.72
CA MET A 1 1.58 0.40 30.28
C MET A 1 2.82 1.23 29.98
N ARG A 2 3.34 1.14 28.74
CA ARG A 2 4.43 2.00 28.27
C ARG A 2 3.88 2.87 27.16
N ASP A 3 3.95 4.16 27.45
CA ASP A 3 3.55 5.29 26.63
C ASP A 3 4.40 5.34 25.34
N GLN A 4 3.72 5.29 24.19
CA GLN A 4 4.28 5.55 22.87
C GLN A 4 3.58 6.80 22.36
N THR A 5 4.30 7.90 22.41
CA THR A 5 3.89 9.24 22.02
C THR A 5 3.75 9.38 20.51
N SER A 6 2.58 9.01 19.99
CA SER A 6 2.00 9.64 18.81
C SER A 6 0.49 9.50 18.93
N ARG A 7 -0.20 10.62 19.16
CA ARG A 7 -1.67 10.78 19.29
C ARG A 7 -2.47 9.52 18.93
N ALA A 8 -2.83 8.78 19.97
CA ALA A 8 -3.61 7.57 19.91
C ALA A 8 -5.05 7.85 19.42
N VAL A 9 -5.26 7.78 18.11
CA VAL A 9 -6.47 7.14 17.61
C VAL A 9 -6.04 5.73 17.23
N PRO A 10 -6.46 4.68 17.96
CA PRO A 10 -6.30 3.32 17.47
C PRO A 10 -6.91 3.25 16.08
N ILE A 11 -6.16 2.83 15.06
CA ILE A 11 -6.76 2.46 13.78
C ILE A 11 -7.60 1.21 14.07
N SER A 12 -8.89 1.43 14.33
CA SER A 12 -9.85 0.37 14.49
C SER A 12 -10.21 -0.14 13.10
N ILE A 13 -9.48 -1.16 12.65
CA ILE A 13 -9.81 -1.93 11.44
C ILE A 13 -11.05 -2.77 11.77
N GLY A 14 -12.20 -2.10 11.89
CA GLY A 14 -13.50 -2.73 12.03
C GLY A 14 -13.97 -3.34 10.70
N THR A 15 -15.24 -3.70 10.61
CA THR A 15 -15.85 -4.24 9.36
C THR A 15 -16.07 -3.16 8.29
N ALA A 16 -15.82 -1.90 8.60
CA ALA A 16 -15.95 -0.76 7.69
C ALA A 16 -14.58 -0.11 7.45
N LEU A 17 -13.99 -0.38 6.29
CA LEU A 17 -12.64 0.06 5.94
C LEU A 17 -12.60 1.31 5.05
N TYR A 18 -13.75 1.73 4.52
CA TYR A 18 -13.83 2.75 3.46
C TYR A 18 -13.18 4.10 3.78
N ASN A 19 -12.99 4.44 5.05
CA ASN A 19 -12.37 5.70 5.51
C ASN A 19 -10.95 5.53 6.10
N HIS A 20 -10.44 4.31 6.22
CA HIS A 20 -9.12 4.02 6.81
C HIS A 20 -8.21 3.20 5.89
N HIS A 21 -8.79 2.51 4.90
CA HIS A 21 -8.08 1.62 4.00
C HIS A 21 -8.73 1.70 2.62
N PRO A 22 -7.97 2.05 1.57
CA PRO A 22 -8.53 2.14 0.22
C PRO A 22 -8.73 0.72 -0.32
N VAL A 23 -9.94 0.21 -0.12
CA VAL A 23 -10.39 -1.07 -0.68
C VAL A 23 -11.62 -0.79 -1.52
N ALA A 24 -11.63 -1.35 -2.73
CA ALA A 24 -12.72 -1.21 -3.68
C ALA A 24 -12.94 0.24 -4.16
N ILE A 25 -11.85 1.00 -4.34
CA ILE A 25 -11.91 2.36 -4.92
C ILE A 25 -11.54 2.29 -6.39
N THR A 26 -12.43 2.74 -7.27
CA THR A 26 -12.05 2.96 -8.68
C THR A 26 -10.96 4.01 -8.75
N TYR A 27 -9.83 3.67 -9.36
CA TYR A 27 -8.73 4.60 -9.61
C TYR A 27 -8.44 4.65 -11.10
N ASP A 28 -9.05 5.63 -11.76
CA ASP A 28 -8.94 5.86 -13.20
C ASP A 28 -8.43 7.27 -13.51
N SER A 29 -8.21 7.54 -14.81
CA SER A 29 -7.83 8.86 -15.32
C SER A 29 -8.79 9.99 -14.89
N ALA A 30 -10.10 9.71 -14.76
CA ALA A 30 -11.10 10.71 -14.42
C ALA A 30 -11.00 11.13 -12.95
N LEU A 31 -10.90 10.17 -12.03
CA LEU A 31 -10.63 10.43 -10.61
C LEU A 31 -9.33 11.21 -10.44
N ALA A 32 -8.25 10.78 -11.11
CA ALA A 32 -6.96 11.46 -11.00
C ALA A 32 -7.00 12.92 -11.47
N SER A 33 -7.75 13.20 -12.53
CA SER A 33 -7.95 14.56 -13.05
C SER A 33 -8.79 15.41 -12.11
N GLN A 34 -9.81 14.82 -11.47
CA GLN A 34 -10.69 15.52 -10.53
C GLN A 34 -9.99 15.83 -9.20
N ASP A 35 -9.21 14.89 -8.67
CA ASP A 35 -8.48 15.05 -7.41
C ASP A 35 -7.30 16.02 -7.55
N GLY A 36 -6.57 15.95 -8.67
CA GLY A 36 -5.41 16.80 -8.96
C GLY A 36 -4.15 16.45 -8.17
N GLY A 37 -4.26 15.78 -7.02
CA GLY A 37 -3.15 15.26 -6.20
C GLY A 37 -2.66 13.87 -6.60
N LEU A 38 -3.43 13.14 -7.42
CA LEU A 38 -3.09 11.82 -7.92
C LEU A 38 -2.42 11.84 -9.30
N TYR A 39 -1.47 10.94 -9.52
CA TYR A 39 -0.95 10.64 -10.85
C TYR A 39 -2.03 9.97 -11.71
N ASN A 40 -2.00 10.18 -13.04
CA ASN A 40 -2.91 9.46 -13.93
C ASN A 40 -2.46 7.99 -14.02
N PRO A 41 -3.31 7.02 -13.63
CA PRO A 41 -2.87 5.63 -13.51
C PRO A 41 -2.59 4.95 -14.85
N ASP A 42 -3.16 5.45 -15.96
CA ASP A 42 -3.02 4.86 -17.29
C ASP A 42 -1.72 5.25 -18.00
N VAL A 43 -1.03 6.26 -17.50
CA VAL A 43 0.21 6.78 -18.12
C VAL A 43 1.37 6.94 -17.15
N HIS A 44 1.11 7.01 -15.84
CA HIS A 44 2.19 7.17 -14.87
C HIS A 44 2.85 5.82 -14.58
N PRO A 45 4.19 5.73 -14.64
CA PRO A 45 4.91 4.51 -14.30
C PRO A 45 4.71 4.12 -12.83
N SER A 46 4.49 2.84 -12.55
CA SER A 46 4.41 2.29 -11.18
C SER A 46 5.79 2.16 -10.51
N GLY A 47 6.84 2.07 -11.34
CA GLY A 47 8.19 1.66 -10.96
C GLY A 47 8.42 0.14 -10.97
N LEU A 48 7.44 -0.66 -11.42
CA LEU A 48 7.51 -2.13 -11.56
C LEU A 48 7.64 -2.60 -13.02
N GLY A 49 7.74 -1.67 -13.97
CA GLY A 49 7.94 -1.96 -15.40
C GLY A 49 6.77 -1.56 -16.29
N GLY A 50 5.58 -1.35 -15.71
CA GLY A 50 4.39 -0.84 -16.39
C GLY A 50 3.85 0.44 -15.74
N THR A 51 2.56 0.69 -15.97
CA THR A 51 1.81 1.81 -15.40
C THR A 51 1.19 1.40 -14.06
N ILE A 52 0.72 2.38 -13.27
CA ILE A 52 -0.06 2.10 -12.06
C ILE A 52 -1.25 1.18 -12.38
N SER A 53 -2.00 1.47 -13.45
CA SER A 53 -3.18 0.67 -13.82
C SER A 53 -2.84 -0.77 -14.20
N HIS A 54 -1.73 -0.99 -14.87
CA HIS A 54 -1.29 -2.32 -15.28
C HIS A 54 -0.74 -3.14 -14.10
N ASP A 55 0.10 -2.53 -13.26
CA ASP A 55 0.87 -3.27 -12.26
C ASP A 55 0.18 -3.37 -10.91
N LEU A 56 -0.64 -2.38 -10.55
CA LEU A 56 -1.18 -2.23 -9.19
C LEU A 56 -2.70 -2.34 -9.14
N LEU A 57 -3.44 -2.13 -10.23
CA LEU A 57 -4.91 -2.11 -10.17
C LEU A 57 -5.50 -3.38 -10.77
N ASN A 58 -6.46 -3.96 -10.07
CA ASN A 58 -7.23 -5.08 -10.60
C ASN A 58 -8.51 -4.53 -11.25
N GLY A 59 -8.54 -4.51 -12.58
CA GLY A 59 -9.68 -3.96 -13.33
C GLY A 59 -9.93 -2.47 -13.06
N GLY A 60 -8.86 -1.70 -12.79
CA GLY A 60 -8.97 -0.26 -12.48
C GLY A 60 -9.37 0.05 -11.04
N VAL A 61 -9.34 -0.95 -10.15
CA VAL A 61 -9.70 -0.79 -8.75
C VAL A 61 -8.46 -0.89 -7.86
N MET A 62 -8.35 0.03 -6.91
CA MET A 62 -7.41 -0.04 -5.79
C MET A 62 -7.98 -0.94 -4.71
N GLU A 63 -7.24 -1.99 -4.38
CA GLU A 63 -7.60 -2.98 -3.38
C GLU A 63 -6.37 -3.52 -2.65
N CYS A 64 -6.56 -4.56 -1.84
CA CYS A 64 -5.51 -5.16 -1.03
C CYS A 64 -4.25 -5.50 -1.86
N SER A 65 -4.44 -6.10 -3.03
CA SER A 65 -3.38 -6.55 -3.94
C SER A 65 -2.61 -5.41 -4.61
N SER A 66 -3.18 -4.19 -4.62
CA SER A 66 -2.52 -3.01 -5.18
C SER A 66 -1.29 -2.57 -4.40
N CYS A 67 -1.27 -2.86 -3.11
CA CYS A 67 -0.15 -2.57 -2.24
C CYS A 67 0.53 -3.86 -1.78
N HIS A 68 -0.24 -4.94 -1.61
CA HIS A 68 0.23 -6.16 -1.00
C HIS A 68 0.36 -7.34 -1.94
N ASP A 69 1.49 -8.01 -1.90
CA ASP A 69 1.59 -9.36 -2.44
C ASP A 69 1.15 -10.38 -1.38
N VAL A 70 0.00 -11.02 -1.61
CA VAL A 70 -0.54 -12.07 -0.73
C VAL A 70 0.14 -13.43 -0.95
N HIS A 71 0.87 -13.56 -2.05
CA HIS A 71 1.63 -14.74 -2.46
C HIS A 71 3.11 -14.64 -2.14
N VAL A 72 3.53 -13.69 -1.30
CA VAL A 72 4.85 -13.73 -0.67
C VAL A 72 5.15 -15.14 -0.20
N ALA A 73 6.36 -15.63 -0.46
CA ALA A 73 6.76 -16.97 -0.05
C ALA A 73 6.56 -17.11 1.47
N ARG A 74 5.43 -17.71 1.86
CA ARG A 74 5.06 -17.99 3.25
C ARG A 74 5.88 -19.20 3.69
N GLY A 75 7.20 -19.03 3.79
CA GLY A 75 8.15 -20.12 3.98
C GLY A 75 7.64 -21.18 4.96
N THR A 76 7.51 -20.83 6.23
CA THR A 76 7.08 -21.74 7.30
C THR A 76 5.63 -21.52 7.75
N GLY A 77 4.94 -20.53 7.19
CA GLY A 77 3.59 -20.10 7.59
C GLY A 77 3.57 -19.19 8.82
N ASN A 78 4.73 -18.66 9.26
CA ASN A 78 4.84 -17.83 10.45
C ASN A 78 4.88 -16.33 10.11
N CYS A 79 4.74 -15.48 11.13
CA CYS A 79 4.76 -14.02 10.95
C CYS A 79 6.07 -13.47 10.38
N THR A 80 7.20 -14.18 10.52
CA THR A 80 8.51 -13.75 10.02
C THR A 80 8.69 -13.96 8.51
N ASP A 81 7.78 -14.70 7.87
CA ASP A 81 7.72 -14.83 6.42
C ASP A 81 7.20 -13.55 5.75
N CYS A 82 6.37 -12.78 6.46
CA CYS A 82 5.79 -11.52 5.98
C CYS A 82 6.42 -10.27 6.64
N HIS A 83 7.14 -10.42 7.75
CA HIS A 83 7.74 -9.31 8.49
C HIS A 83 9.20 -9.60 8.83
N ASP A 84 10.05 -8.59 8.69
CA ASP A 84 11.41 -8.64 9.23
C ASP A 84 11.39 -8.16 10.69
N PHE A 85 11.79 -9.04 11.60
CA PHE A 85 11.92 -8.74 13.04
C PHE A 85 13.39 -8.67 13.47
N THR A 86 14.34 -8.62 12.51
CA THR A 86 15.77 -8.66 12.79
C THR A 86 16.27 -7.28 13.22
N TYR A 87 16.87 -7.18 14.40
CA TYR A 87 17.44 -5.92 14.89
C TYR A 87 18.62 -5.47 14.00
N PRO A 88 18.74 -4.17 13.63
CA PRO A 88 17.96 -3.01 14.12
C PRO A 88 16.69 -2.69 13.30
N SER A 89 16.39 -3.45 12.24
CA SER A 89 15.25 -3.24 11.36
C SER A 89 13.98 -3.89 11.90
N TYR A 90 13.28 -3.21 12.81
CA TYR A 90 11.88 -3.53 13.15
C TYR A 90 10.90 -2.98 12.10
N TYR A 91 11.19 -3.17 10.82
CA TYR A 91 10.35 -2.62 9.76
C TYR A 91 9.36 -3.65 9.23
N LEU A 92 8.08 -3.47 9.59
CA LEU A 92 6.95 -4.27 9.12
C LEU A 92 6.59 -4.03 7.62
N ASN A 93 7.43 -3.33 6.86
CA ASN A 93 7.07 -2.63 5.63
C ASN A 93 7.68 -3.21 4.34
N THR A 94 8.16 -4.46 4.34
CA THR A 94 9.00 -4.93 3.23
C THR A 94 8.50 -6.18 2.53
N LYS A 95 8.15 -7.26 3.23
CA LYS A 95 7.97 -8.54 2.52
C LYS A 95 6.65 -8.61 1.77
N SER A 96 5.52 -8.30 2.42
CA SER A 96 4.20 -8.36 1.79
C SER A 96 3.82 -7.15 0.95
N LEU A 97 4.75 -6.23 0.64
CA LEU A 97 4.46 -5.11 -0.25
C LEU A 97 4.98 -5.41 -1.65
N VAL A 98 4.20 -5.05 -2.66
CA VAL A 98 4.62 -5.14 -4.08
C VAL A 98 5.82 -4.24 -4.39
N LYS A 99 6.06 -3.22 -3.55
CA LYS A 99 7.27 -2.39 -3.53
C LYS A 99 7.55 -1.86 -2.12
N SER A 100 8.82 -1.56 -1.85
CA SER A 100 9.25 -0.96 -0.59
C SER A 100 8.49 0.34 -0.28
N ASN A 101 8.08 0.52 0.97
CA ASN A 101 7.52 1.77 1.47
C ASN A 101 8.53 2.62 2.26
N VAL A 102 9.84 2.37 2.11
CA VAL A 102 10.88 3.23 2.68
C VAL A 102 10.69 4.65 2.15
N GLY A 103 10.66 5.64 3.05
CA GLY A 103 10.44 7.04 2.68
C GLY A 103 9.09 7.33 2.03
N SER A 104 8.06 6.53 2.31
CA SER A 104 6.73 6.63 1.67
C SER A 104 6.73 6.35 0.17
N ALA A 105 7.75 5.64 -0.34
CA ALA A 105 7.91 5.37 -1.77
C ALA A 105 6.74 4.60 -2.39
N LEU A 106 5.98 3.82 -1.62
CA LEU A 106 4.76 3.17 -2.10
C LEU A 106 3.64 4.21 -2.26
N CYS A 107 3.46 5.13 -1.31
CA CYS A 107 2.45 6.19 -1.37
C CYS A 107 2.70 7.12 -2.57
N PHE A 108 3.96 7.51 -2.79
CA PHE A 108 4.36 8.40 -3.89
C PHE A 108 4.33 7.73 -5.27
N THR A 109 3.99 6.45 -5.34
CA THR A 109 3.63 5.82 -6.62
C THR A 109 2.37 6.45 -7.20
N CYS A 110 1.41 6.79 -6.33
CA CYS A 110 0.10 7.27 -6.74
C CYS A 110 -0.09 8.77 -6.42
N HIS A 111 0.51 9.26 -5.34
CA HIS A 111 0.39 10.64 -4.89
C HIS A 111 1.55 11.52 -5.36
N LYS A 112 1.22 12.74 -5.81
CA LYS A 112 2.19 13.76 -6.23
C LYS A 112 2.86 14.50 -5.05
N LYS A 113 2.46 14.23 -3.81
CA LYS A 113 2.85 14.98 -2.61
C LYS A 113 2.86 14.10 -1.38
#